data_AF-A0A949QA21-F1
#
_entry.id   AF-A0A949QA21-F1
#
_cell.length_a   1.000
_cell.length_b   1.000
_cell.length_c   1.000
_cell.angle_alpha   90.00
_cell.angle_beta   90.00
_cell.angle_gamma   90.00
#
_symmetry.space_group_name_H-M   'P 1'
#
loop_
_entity.id
_entity.type
_entity.pdbx_description
1 polymer ?
#
loop_
_entity_poly.entity_id
_entity_poly.type
_entity_poly.pdbx_seq_one_letter_code
_entity_poly.pdbx_strand_id
1 'polypeptide(L)'
;MNQWGCSDNGGDSINNWVGRWERLYGEQSATVSEGWELVEWALKDLGVDWLLWILGNHDTWNYGKRIFDGMNTERILMRDWDAKLQLASPCGGITRVWARHDFKGHSMYNELHGLKRAAMIDEHADIYAAFHRHTFGTGQGEFAGGRRYTLVRAKGYKESDDYALKGQFAEQRAGQSVVTVIAPRNGAAPAISVFEDVQEGADFLTYKRRKAGL
;
A
#
# COMPACT_ATOMS: atom_id res chain seq x y z
N MET A 1 11.55 20.34 10.94
CA MET A 1 12.15 19.69 9.76
C MET A 1 10.97 19.33 8.86
N ASN A 2 10.84 19.91 7.67
CA ASN A 2 9.66 19.64 6.85
C ASN A 2 9.77 18.22 6.31
N GLN A 3 8.98 17.29 6.87
CA GLN A 3 8.86 15.92 6.36
C GLN A 3 8.16 15.99 5.00
N TRP A 4 8.87 15.57 3.95
CA TRP A 4 8.36 15.50 2.57
C TRP A 4 8.28 14.05 2.06
N GLY A 5 8.20 13.10 2.99
CA GLY A 5 7.98 11.68 2.74
C GLY A 5 6.92 11.19 3.72
N CYS A 6 6.04 10.33 3.24
CA CYS A 6 5.02 9.69 4.04
C CYS A 6 4.82 8.26 3.55
N SER A 7 4.44 7.37 4.47
CA SER A 7 4.25 5.96 4.17
C SER A 7 2.80 5.55 4.35
N ASP A 8 2.37 4.58 3.55
CA ASP A 8 1.03 4.00 3.63
C ASP A 8 1.13 2.50 3.97
N ASN A 9 0.39 2.03 4.97
CA ASN A 9 0.23 0.60 5.26
C ASN A 9 -0.98 0.03 4.51
N GLY A 10 -0.81 -1.15 3.92
CA GLY A 10 -1.78 -1.81 3.06
C GLY A 10 -2.74 -2.80 3.73
N GLY A 11 -2.60 -3.04 5.03
CA GLY A 11 -3.41 -3.96 5.81
C GLY A 11 -2.88 -5.38 5.87
N ASP A 12 -3.62 -6.23 6.58
CA ASP A 12 -3.24 -7.58 7.01
C ASP A 12 -1.92 -7.59 7.81
N SER A 13 -1.83 -6.64 8.76
CA SER A 13 -0.68 -6.51 9.67
C SER A 13 -0.71 -7.53 10.80
N ILE A 14 -1.85 -8.17 11.07
CA ILE A 14 -1.98 -9.24 12.07
C ILE A 14 -2.89 -10.38 11.61
N ASN A 15 -2.56 -11.59 12.06
CA ASN A 15 -3.38 -12.78 11.87
C ASN A 15 -4.44 -12.92 12.97
N ASN A 16 -5.64 -12.37 12.77
CA ASN A 16 -6.79 -12.64 13.63
C ASN A 16 -7.64 -13.78 13.05
N TRP A 17 -7.04 -14.95 12.81
CA TRP A 17 -7.74 -16.09 12.20
C TRP A 17 -9.08 -16.40 12.89
N VAL A 18 -10.10 -16.68 12.09
CA VAL A 18 -11.46 -17.00 12.53
C VAL A 18 -12.05 -18.19 11.77
N GLY A 19 -12.94 -18.94 12.43
CA GLY A 19 -13.68 -20.04 11.82
C GLY A 19 -12.76 -21.13 11.28
N ARG A 20 -12.91 -21.49 10.00
CA ARG A 20 -12.10 -22.56 9.38
C ARG A 20 -10.59 -22.27 9.36
N TRP A 21 -10.21 -21.00 9.53
CA TRP A 21 -8.83 -20.55 9.50
C TRP A 21 -8.15 -20.61 10.88
N GLU A 22 -8.90 -20.82 11.97
CA GLU A 22 -8.34 -20.89 13.33
C GLU A 22 -7.24 -21.95 13.48
N ARG A 23 -7.32 -23.03 12.72
CA ARG A 23 -6.28 -24.07 12.69
C ARG A 23 -4.89 -23.52 12.35
N LEU A 24 -4.80 -22.40 11.62
CA LEU A 24 -3.54 -21.77 11.25
C LEU A 24 -2.81 -21.17 12.44
N TYR A 25 -3.48 -20.94 13.58
CA TYR A 25 -2.78 -20.61 14.83
C TYR A 25 -1.80 -21.71 15.25
N GLY A 26 -2.04 -22.98 14.89
CA GLY A 26 -1.11 -24.08 15.15
C GLY A 26 0.07 -24.17 14.18
N GLU A 27 0.06 -23.37 13.11
CA GLU A 27 1.10 -23.35 12.07
C GLU A 27 2.00 -22.10 12.17
N GLN A 28 1.70 -21.16 13.07
CA GLN A 28 2.50 -19.95 13.29
C GLN A 28 3.36 -20.05 14.56
N SER A 29 4.55 -19.47 14.51
CA SER A 29 5.48 -19.42 15.65
C SER A 29 5.12 -18.33 16.65
N ALA A 30 4.56 -17.21 16.19
CA ALA A 30 4.14 -16.11 17.03
C ALA A 30 2.74 -16.35 17.61
N THR A 31 2.59 -16.06 18.89
CA THR A 31 1.28 -15.97 19.55
C THR A 31 0.51 -14.73 19.07
N VAL A 32 -0.79 -14.68 19.36
CA VAL A 32 -1.61 -13.49 19.09
C VAL A 32 -1.09 -12.27 19.85
N SER A 33 -0.58 -12.45 21.08
CA SER A 33 -0.02 -11.37 21.89
C SER A 33 1.22 -10.78 21.26
N GLU A 34 2.18 -11.63 20.88
CA GLU A 34 3.40 -11.20 20.18
C GLU A 34 3.06 -10.53 18.84
N GLY A 35 2.03 -11.01 18.15
CA GLY A 35 1.51 -10.36 16.94
C GLY A 35 1.04 -8.92 17.19
N TRP A 36 0.31 -8.66 18.28
CA TRP A 36 -0.11 -7.30 18.65
C TRP A 36 1.07 -6.43 19.09
N GLU A 37 2.04 -6.98 19.81
CA GLU A 37 3.27 -6.26 20.19
C GLU A 37 4.06 -5.82 18.94
N LEU A 38 4.15 -6.69 17.92
CA LEU A 38 4.77 -6.35 16.64
C LEU A 38 4.00 -5.28 15.88
N VAL A 39 2.66 -5.34 15.89
CA VAL A 39 1.83 -4.28 15.27
C VAL A 39 2.01 -2.95 15.99
N GLU A 40 2.03 -2.95 17.33
CA GLU A 40 2.24 -1.74 18.12
C GLU A 40 3.62 -1.13 17.83
N TRP A 41 4.68 -1.95 17.83
CA TRP A 41 6.01 -1.53 17.46
C TRP A 41 6.06 -0.98 16.02
N ALA A 42 5.43 -1.64 15.05
CA ALA A 42 5.41 -1.18 13.66
C ALA A 42 4.66 0.15 13.50
N LEU A 43 3.59 0.33 14.27
CA LEU A 43 2.77 1.53 14.24
C LEU A 43 3.45 2.73 14.90
N LYS A 44 4.17 2.52 16.02
CA LYS A 44 4.68 3.59 16.89
C LYS A 44 6.19 3.75 16.90
N ASP A 45 6.93 2.65 16.86
CA ASP A 45 8.36 2.61 17.20
C ASP A 45 9.28 2.36 16.01
N LEU A 46 8.75 1.88 14.88
CA LEU A 46 9.50 1.63 13.65
C LEU A 46 10.12 2.91 13.05
N GLY A 47 9.68 4.10 13.48
CA GLY A 47 10.19 5.39 13.01
C GLY A 47 9.69 5.76 11.62
N VAL A 48 8.54 5.22 11.21
CA VAL A 48 7.88 5.52 9.93
C VAL A 48 6.77 6.53 10.16
N ASP A 49 6.82 7.64 9.43
CA ASP A 49 5.74 8.64 9.42
C ASP A 49 4.57 8.14 8.55
N TRP A 50 3.62 7.45 9.19
CA TRP A 50 2.43 6.92 8.53
C TRP A 50 1.45 8.04 8.18
N LEU A 51 1.16 8.22 6.89
CA LEU A 51 0.06 9.08 6.44
C LEU A 51 -1.26 8.34 6.49
N LEU A 52 -1.28 7.12 5.98
CA LEU A 52 -2.46 6.28 5.84
C LEU A 52 -2.17 4.88 6.37
N TRP A 53 -3.16 4.30 7.04
CA TRP A 53 -3.15 2.89 7.40
C TRP A 53 -4.47 2.26 6.96
N ILE A 54 -4.42 1.47 5.89
CA ILE A 54 -5.58 0.70 5.43
C ILE A 54 -5.65 -0.58 6.24
N LEU A 55 -6.81 -0.83 6.84
CA LEU A 55 -7.07 -2.10 7.51
C LEU A 55 -7.54 -3.14 6.48
N GLY A 56 -6.89 -4.30 6.52
CA GLY A 56 -7.25 -5.48 5.75
C GLY A 56 -8.37 -6.29 6.39
N ASN A 57 -8.74 -7.41 5.77
CA ASN A 57 -9.74 -8.30 6.37
C ASN A 57 -9.19 -8.92 7.65
N HIS A 58 -7.91 -9.31 7.71
CA HIS A 58 -7.38 -9.95 8.91
C HIS A 58 -7.29 -8.96 10.09
N ASP A 59 -6.97 -7.70 9.80
CA ASP A 59 -6.90 -6.65 10.82
C ASP A 59 -8.26 -6.38 11.48
N THR A 60 -9.35 -6.56 10.74
CA THR A 60 -10.71 -6.21 11.17
C THR A 60 -11.49 -7.37 11.75
N TRP A 61 -10.99 -8.60 11.65
CA TRP A 61 -11.60 -9.77 12.29
C TRP A 61 -11.54 -9.68 13.82
N ASN A 62 -12.48 -10.38 14.47
CA ASN A 62 -12.69 -10.34 15.92
C ASN A 62 -12.87 -8.89 16.43
N TYR A 63 -12.06 -8.47 17.39
CA TYR A 63 -12.02 -7.12 17.94
C TYR A 63 -10.88 -6.28 17.34
N GLY A 64 -10.23 -6.76 16.28
CA GLY A 64 -8.98 -6.18 15.78
C GLY A 64 -9.11 -4.70 15.43
N LYS A 65 -10.19 -4.30 14.74
CA LYS A 65 -10.45 -2.88 14.45
C LYS A 65 -10.46 -2.00 15.71
N ARG A 66 -11.14 -2.46 16.77
CA ARG A 66 -11.21 -1.70 18.03
C ARG A 66 -9.84 -1.58 18.70
N ILE A 67 -9.00 -2.60 18.57
CA ILE A 67 -7.63 -2.59 19.11
C ILE A 67 -6.77 -1.60 18.32
N PHE A 68 -6.82 -1.63 16.98
CA PHE A 68 -6.16 -0.63 16.13
C PHE A 68 -6.60 0.80 16.48
N ASP A 69 -7.91 1.05 16.57
CA ASP A 69 -8.44 2.37 16.93
C ASP A 69 -7.93 2.82 18.32
N GLY A 70 -7.73 1.89 19.26
CA GLY A 70 -7.15 2.17 20.58
C GLY A 70 -5.64 2.39 20.59
N MET A 71 -4.89 1.73 19.70
CA MET A 71 -3.44 1.89 19.56
C MET A 71 -3.05 3.16 18.78
N ASN A 72 -3.93 3.67 17.93
CA ASN A 72 -3.69 4.83 17.08
C ASN A 72 -3.72 6.17 17.84
N THR A 73 -2.77 6.35 18.76
CA THR A 73 -2.61 7.57 19.56
C THR A 73 -2.12 8.75 18.75
N GLU A 74 -1.43 8.49 17.63
CA GLU A 74 -0.86 9.51 16.73
C GLU A 74 -1.88 10.07 15.71
N ARG A 75 -3.12 9.57 15.72
CA ARG A 75 -4.19 9.98 14.81
C ARG A 75 -3.82 9.80 13.33
N ILE A 76 -3.08 8.74 13.02
CA ILE A 76 -2.84 8.28 11.65
C ILE A 76 -4.19 8.06 10.98
N LEU A 77 -4.32 8.39 9.69
CA LEU A 77 -5.57 8.16 8.97
C LEU A 77 -5.78 6.65 8.79
N MET A 78 -6.53 6.03 9.70
CA MET A 78 -6.92 4.63 9.62
C MET A 78 -8.24 4.48 8.85
N ARG A 79 -8.22 3.67 7.80
CA ARG A 79 -9.40 3.43 6.95
C ARG A 79 -9.62 1.96 6.72
N ASP A 80 -10.88 1.54 6.83
CA ASP A 80 -11.28 0.18 6.53
C ASP A 80 -11.33 0.00 5.00
N TRP A 81 -10.46 -0.86 4.46
CA TRP A 81 -10.45 -1.31 3.06
C TRP A 81 -10.14 -0.28 1.95
N ASP A 82 -10.50 0.99 2.11
CA ASP A 82 -10.50 2.00 1.04
C ASP A 82 -10.18 3.41 1.54
N ALA A 83 -9.31 4.10 0.81
CA ALA A 83 -9.02 5.52 1.04
C ALA A 83 -8.78 6.26 -0.29
N LYS A 84 -9.53 7.35 -0.48
CA LYS A 84 -9.31 8.34 -1.54
C LYS A 84 -8.71 9.59 -0.92
N LEU A 85 -7.49 9.95 -1.33
CA LEU A 85 -6.71 11.06 -0.79
C LEU A 85 -6.40 12.09 -1.88
N GLN A 86 -6.27 13.35 -1.45
CA GLN A 86 -5.71 14.42 -2.26
C GLN A 86 -4.49 14.99 -1.56
N LEU A 87 -3.32 14.82 -2.18
CA LEU A 87 -2.06 15.35 -1.70
C LEU A 87 -1.85 16.73 -2.32
N ALA A 88 -2.09 17.78 -1.52
CA ALA A 88 -1.84 19.16 -1.90
C ALA A 88 -0.35 19.47 -1.77
N SER A 89 0.28 19.89 -2.86
CA SER A 89 1.68 20.28 -2.88
C SER A 89 1.83 21.80 -2.76
N PRO A 90 2.96 22.32 -2.22
CA PRO A 90 3.19 23.76 -2.06
C PRO A 90 3.11 24.57 -3.34
N CYS A 91 3.39 23.94 -4.49
CA CYS A 91 3.26 24.58 -5.80
C CYS A 91 1.79 24.75 -6.26
N GLY A 92 0.81 24.35 -5.46
CA GLY A 92 -0.62 24.35 -5.81
C GLY A 92 -1.07 23.12 -6.60
N GLY A 93 -0.14 22.22 -6.96
CA GLY A 93 -0.46 20.95 -7.61
C GLY A 93 -1.17 19.98 -6.66
N ILE A 94 -2.13 19.23 -7.18
CA ILE A 94 -2.86 18.18 -6.44
C ILE A 94 -2.55 16.83 -7.07
N THR A 95 -2.16 15.86 -6.25
CA THR A 95 -2.06 14.45 -6.66
C THR A 95 -3.16 13.64 -5.98
N ARG A 96 -3.96 12.94 -6.77
CA ARG A 96 -5.05 12.10 -6.27
C ARG A 96 -4.56 10.66 -6.11
N VAL A 97 -4.73 10.11 -4.92
CA VAL A 97 -4.37 8.73 -4.60
C VAL A 97 -5.62 7.96 -4.22
N TRP A 98 -5.80 6.78 -4.79
CA TRP A 98 -6.80 5.82 -4.36
C TRP A 98 -6.12 4.53 -3.92
N ALA A 99 -5.99 4.38 -2.60
CA ALA A 99 -5.41 3.21 -1.98
C ALA A 99 -6.55 2.29 -1.49
N ARG A 100 -6.41 0.99 -1.73
CA ARG A 100 -7.37 -0.02 -1.25
C ARG A 100 -6.63 -1.28 -0.83
N HIS A 101 -7.19 -1.99 0.15
CA HIS A 101 -6.69 -3.31 0.50
C HIS A 101 -6.69 -4.24 -0.73
N ASP A 102 -7.80 -4.27 -1.48
CA ASP A 102 -7.79 -4.76 -2.87
C ASP A 102 -8.90 -4.11 -3.72
N PHE A 103 -8.74 -4.19 -5.04
CA PHE A 103 -9.73 -3.74 -6.02
C PHE A 103 -10.52 -4.93 -6.59
N LYS A 104 -11.81 -4.69 -6.87
CA LYS A 104 -12.67 -5.71 -7.48
C LYS A 104 -12.22 -6.03 -8.91
N GLY A 105 -12.00 -7.31 -9.17
CA GLY A 105 -11.63 -7.87 -10.47
C GLY A 105 -10.30 -8.60 -10.39
N HIS A 106 -10.21 -9.78 -11.00
CA HIS A 106 -9.03 -10.64 -10.96
C HIS A 106 -8.70 -11.17 -12.36
N SER A 107 -7.41 -11.38 -12.62
CA SER A 107 -6.90 -12.08 -13.79
C SER A 107 -5.69 -12.91 -13.39
N MET A 108 -5.65 -14.18 -13.82
CA MET A 108 -4.47 -15.04 -13.67
C MET A 108 -3.28 -14.61 -14.54
N TYR A 109 -3.48 -13.67 -15.46
CA TYR A 109 -2.46 -13.18 -16.38
C TYR A 109 -2.02 -11.75 -16.09
N ASN A 110 -2.73 -11.03 -15.21
CA ASN A 110 -2.45 -9.62 -14.96
C ASN A 110 -2.82 -9.24 -13.53
N GLU A 111 -1.79 -9.14 -12.68
CA GLU A 111 -1.90 -8.74 -11.28
C GLU A 111 -2.51 -7.35 -11.07
N LEU A 112 -2.42 -6.49 -12.10
CA LEU A 112 -2.96 -5.13 -12.09
C LEU A 112 -4.40 -5.05 -12.61
N HIS A 113 -5.04 -6.18 -12.94
CA HIS A 113 -6.35 -6.17 -13.59
C HIS A 113 -7.42 -5.38 -12.80
N GLY A 114 -7.53 -5.63 -11.49
CA GLY A 114 -8.50 -4.91 -10.64
C GLY A 114 -8.26 -3.40 -10.62
N LEU A 115 -7.00 -2.98 -10.52
CA LEU A 115 -6.62 -1.57 -10.52
C LEU A 115 -6.90 -0.92 -11.88
N LYS A 116 -6.50 -1.58 -12.97
CA LYS A 116 -6.73 -1.09 -14.33
C LYS A 116 -8.22 -0.96 -14.60
N ARG A 117 -9.03 -1.95 -14.20
CA ARG A 117 -10.48 -1.90 -14.31
C ARG A 117 -11.05 -0.69 -13.55
N ALA A 118 -10.61 -0.43 -12.32
CA ALA A 118 -11.05 0.71 -11.54
C ALA A 118 -10.66 2.05 -12.20
N ALA A 119 -9.43 2.14 -12.70
CA ALA A 119 -8.95 3.31 -13.42
C ALA A 119 -9.82 3.62 -14.65
N MET A 120 -10.15 2.61 -15.46
CA MET A 120 -10.95 2.82 -16.68
C MET A 120 -12.43 3.11 -16.41
N ILE A 121 -12.96 2.77 -15.22
CA ILE A 121 -14.38 3.01 -14.89
C ILE A 121 -14.57 4.38 -14.24
N ASP A 122 -13.72 4.73 -13.28
CA ASP A 122 -13.92 5.92 -12.43
C ASP A 122 -13.04 7.11 -12.89
N GLU A 123 -11.92 6.83 -13.58
CA GLU A 123 -10.86 7.80 -13.90
C GLU A 123 -10.51 8.72 -12.72
N HIS A 124 -10.66 8.26 -11.49
CA HIS A 124 -10.67 9.13 -10.32
C HIS A 124 -9.29 9.65 -9.91
N ALA A 125 -8.30 8.74 -9.85
CA ALA A 125 -7.01 8.99 -9.24
C ALA A 125 -5.86 9.08 -10.25
N ASP A 126 -4.76 9.73 -9.83
CA ASP A 126 -3.48 9.72 -10.55
C ASP A 126 -2.65 8.49 -10.14
N ILE A 127 -2.84 7.99 -8.91
CA ILE A 127 -2.22 6.77 -8.38
C ILE A 127 -3.33 5.85 -7.83
N TYR A 128 -3.34 4.60 -8.28
CA TYR A 128 -4.15 3.52 -7.73
C TYR A 128 -3.21 2.54 -7.04
N ALA A 129 -3.42 2.30 -5.74
CA ALA A 129 -2.57 1.45 -4.92
C ALA A 129 -3.38 0.28 -4.32
N ALA A 130 -2.92 -0.95 -4.52
CA ALA A 130 -3.56 -2.17 -4.01
C ALA A 130 -2.60 -3.03 -3.19
N PHE A 131 -3.16 -3.82 -2.28
CA PHE A 131 -2.43 -4.68 -1.35
C PHE A 131 -3.04 -6.10 -1.36
N HIS A 132 -2.94 -6.86 -0.26
CA HIS A 132 -3.62 -8.14 0.00
C HIS A 132 -3.16 -9.37 -0.80
N ARG A 133 -3.11 -9.31 -2.14
CA ARG A 133 -2.98 -10.52 -2.98
C ARG A 133 -1.61 -11.20 -2.97
N HIS A 134 -0.64 -10.62 -2.24
CA HIS A 134 0.74 -11.11 -2.21
C HIS A 134 1.38 -11.25 -3.60
N THR A 135 1.00 -10.36 -4.51
CA THR A 135 1.62 -10.21 -5.83
C THR A 135 2.05 -8.78 -6.06
N PHE A 136 3.15 -8.62 -6.77
CA PHE A 136 3.74 -7.35 -7.15
C PHE A 136 3.40 -7.04 -8.60
N GLY A 137 3.13 -5.76 -8.85
CA GLY A 137 3.03 -5.21 -10.20
C GLY A 137 3.01 -3.70 -10.18
N THR A 138 3.58 -3.09 -11.22
CA THR A 138 3.47 -1.65 -11.47
C THR A 138 3.10 -1.42 -12.94
N GLY A 139 2.40 -0.31 -13.20
CA GLY A 139 2.01 0.01 -14.56
C GLY A 139 1.59 1.47 -14.69
N GLN A 140 1.74 2.01 -15.89
CA GLN A 140 1.27 3.35 -16.22
C GLN A 140 0.46 3.31 -17.49
N GLY A 141 -0.47 4.24 -17.62
CA GLY A 141 -1.28 4.40 -18.82
C GLY A 141 -1.84 5.80 -18.92
N GLU A 142 -2.63 6.01 -19.97
CA GLU A 142 -3.27 7.27 -20.27
C GLU A 142 -4.77 7.04 -20.45
N PHE A 143 -5.58 7.94 -19.89
CA PHE A 143 -7.01 8.03 -20.18
C PHE A 143 -7.22 8.65 -21.56
N ALA A 144 -8.42 8.49 -22.15
CA ALA A 144 -8.73 9.05 -23.47
C ALA A 144 -8.54 10.59 -23.53
N GLY A 145 -8.64 11.28 -22.39
CA GLY A 145 -8.40 12.72 -22.27
C GLY A 145 -6.93 13.14 -22.06
N GLY A 146 -5.96 12.24 -22.23
CA GLY A 146 -4.53 12.57 -22.13
C GLY A 146 -3.97 12.59 -20.70
N ARG A 147 -4.82 12.45 -19.69
CA ARG A 147 -4.37 12.36 -18.28
C ARG A 147 -3.80 10.97 -18.02
N ARG A 148 -2.63 10.92 -17.39
CA ARG A 148 -1.97 9.66 -17.03
C ARG A 148 -2.44 9.12 -15.68
N TYR A 149 -2.38 7.80 -15.53
CA TYR A 149 -2.57 7.11 -14.26
C TYR A 149 -1.41 6.15 -14.00
N THR A 150 -1.16 5.91 -12.71
CA THR A 150 -0.17 4.95 -12.22
C THR A 150 -0.88 3.89 -11.39
N LEU A 151 -0.56 2.63 -11.62
CA LEU A 151 -1.05 1.46 -10.89
C LEU A 151 0.10 0.88 -10.09
N VAL A 152 -0.12 0.62 -8.81
CA VAL A 152 0.84 0.04 -7.89
C VAL A 152 0.18 -1.08 -7.12
N ARG A 153 0.76 -2.28 -7.16
CA ARG A 153 0.42 -3.35 -6.23
C ARG A 153 1.66 -3.78 -5.46
N ALA A 154 1.61 -3.66 -4.14
CA ALA A 154 2.64 -4.21 -3.28
C ALA A 154 2.27 -5.64 -2.85
N LYS A 155 3.25 -6.54 -2.88
CA LYS A 155 3.14 -7.93 -2.42
C LYS A 155 3.15 -8.04 -0.89
N GLY A 156 3.84 -7.11 -0.22
CA GLY A 156 4.15 -7.23 1.21
C GLY A 156 5.22 -8.29 1.47
N TYR A 157 5.47 -8.59 2.74
CA TYR A 157 6.60 -9.41 3.18
C TYR A 157 6.28 -10.90 3.32
N LYS A 158 5.15 -11.36 2.74
CA LYS A 158 4.76 -12.76 2.81
C LYS A 158 5.57 -13.61 1.82
N GLU A 159 6.33 -14.56 2.36
CA GLU A 159 7.00 -15.61 1.59
C GLU A 159 6.03 -16.75 1.24
N SER A 160 6.41 -17.59 0.27
CA SER A 160 5.61 -18.75 -0.12
C SER A 160 5.43 -19.71 1.06
N ASP A 161 4.18 -20.06 1.34
CA ASP A 161 3.81 -21.04 2.36
C ASP A 161 3.24 -22.32 1.71
N ASP A 162 2.83 -23.27 2.54
CA ASP A 162 2.19 -24.51 2.13
C ASP A 162 0.93 -24.28 1.27
N TYR A 163 0.21 -23.19 1.52
CA TYR A 163 -0.94 -22.78 0.73
C TYR A 163 -0.50 -22.28 -0.66
N ALA A 164 0.55 -21.47 -0.73
CA ALA A 164 1.15 -21.00 -1.97
C ALA A 164 1.57 -22.18 -2.86
N LEU A 165 2.24 -23.17 -2.25
CA LEU A 165 2.70 -24.39 -2.91
C LEU A 165 1.53 -25.23 -3.45
N LYS A 166 0.53 -25.52 -2.62
CA LYS A 166 -0.65 -26.31 -3.02
C LYS A 166 -1.50 -25.59 -4.07
N GLY A 167 -1.55 -24.26 -4.00
CA GLY A 167 -2.22 -23.40 -4.97
C GLY A 167 -1.42 -23.16 -6.25
N GLN A 168 -0.18 -23.67 -6.33
CA GLN A 168 0.73 -23.49 -7.47
C GLN A 168 0.95 -22.01 -7.83
N PHE A 169 0.96 -21.15 -6.81
CA PHE A 169 1.22 -19.73 -7.02
C PHE A 169 2.72 -19.51 -7.22
N ALA A 170 3.07 -18.74 -8.25
CA ALA A 170 4.46 -18.42 -8.53
C ALA A 170 4.99 -17.42 -7.49
N GLU A 171 6.19 -17.67 -6.99
CA GLU A 171 6.83 -16.76 -6.06
C GLU A 171 7.49 -15.58 -6.78
N GLN A 172 7.12 -14.37 -6.37
CA GLN A 172 7.81 -13.14 -6.76
C GLN A 172 8.78 -12.71 -5.66
N ARG A 173 9.97 -12.23 -6.06
CA ARG A 173 11.03 -11.81 -5.13
C ARG A 173 11.07 -10.30 -4.85
N ALA A 174 10.30 -9.52 -5.59
CA ALA A 174 10.25 -8.06 -5.51
C ALA A 174 8.90 -7.56 -4.97
N GLY A 175 8.82 -6.26 -4.68
CA GLY A 175 7.58 -5.57 -4.35
C GLY A 175 7.07 -5.75 -2.92
N GLN A 176 7.95 -6.11 -1.98
CA GLN A 176 7.64 -6.14 -0.56
C GLN A 176 7.19 -4.76 -0.07
N SER A 177 7.90 -3.73 -0.53
CA SER A 177 7.54 -2.33 -0.43
C SER A 177 7.63 -1.68 -1.80
N VAL A 178 6.90 -0.58 -2.01
CA VAL A 178 6.96 0.18 -3.27
C VAL A 178 7.02 1.66 -2.95
N VAL A 179 8.00 2.37 -3.53
CA VAL A 179 8.15 3.81 -3.37
C VAL A 179 7.58 4.52 -4.58
N THR A 180 6.71 5.49 -4.33
CA THR A 180 6.19 6.37 -5.39
C THR A 180 6.72 7.78 -5.20
N VAL A 181 7.58 8.23 -6.11
CA VAL A 181 8.11 9.60 -6.13
C VAL A 181 7.20 10.48 -6.98
N ILE A 182 6.60 11.47 -6.34
CA ILE A 182 5.69 12.43 -6.96
C ILE A 182 6.44 13.75 -7.20
N ALA A 183 6.55 14.15 -8.46
CA ALA A 183 6.97 15.49 -8.86
C ALA A 183 5.72 16.32 -9.19
N PRO A 184 5.23 17.14 -8.24
CA PRO A 184 3.98 17.87 -8.41
C PRO A 184 4.13 19.03 -9.40
N ARG A 185 3.02 19.37 -10.07
CA ARG A 185 2.97 20.45 -11.07
C ARG A 185 1.70 21.27 -10.87
N ASN A 186 1.80 22.60 -10.95
CA ASN A 186 0.63 23.46 -10.91
C ASN A 186 -0.08 23.45 -12.28
N GLY A 187 -1.40 23.26 -12.29
CA GLY A 187 -2.19 23.27 -13.53
C GLY A 187 -1.93 22.12 -14.51
N ALA A 188 -1.17 21.10 -14.11
CA ALA A 188 -0.84 19.94 -14.94
C ALA A 188 -0.81 18.64 -14.10
N ALA A 189 -0.94 17.50 -14.76
CA ALA A 189 -0.83 16.20 -14.08
C ALA A 189 0.56 16.01 -13.45
N PRO A 190 0.65 15.44 -12.24
CA PRO A 190 1.93 15.16 -11.60
C PRO A 190 2.75 14.18 -12.45
N ALA A 191 4.08 14.29 -12.34
CA ALA A 191 4.96 13.25 -12.86
C ALA A 191 5.24 12.25 -11.74
N ILE A 192 4.97 10.98 -12.01
CA ILE A 192 5.03 9.90 -11.02
C ILE A 192 6.07 8.89 -11.48
N SER A 193 6.99 8.55 -10.60
CA SER A 193 7.99 7.48 -10.77
C SER A 193 7.79 6.44 -9.67
N VAL A 194 7.87 5.17 -10.01
CA VAL A 194 7.62 4.05 -9.10
C VAL A 194 8.86 3.17 -9.03
N PHE A 195 9.24 2.78 -7.82
CA PHE A 195 10.42 1.97 -7.54
C PHE A 195 10.03 0.79 -6.64
N GLU A 196 10.48 -0.41 -7.00
CA GLU A 196 10.29 -1.61 -6.17
C GLU A 196 11.31 -1.69 -5.03
N ASP A 197 12.45 -1.04 -5.19
CA ASP A 197 13.48 -0.94 -4.17
C ASP A 197 13.39 0.42 -3.45
N VAL A 198 13.39 0.36 -2.11
CA VAL A 198 13.24 1.55 -1.27
C VAL A 198 14.47 2.44 -1.36
N GLN A 199 15.67 1.85 -1.43
CA GLN A 199 16.92 2.61 -1.50
C GLN A 199 17.02 3.34 -2.84
N GLU A 200 16.69 2.68 -3.95
CA GLU A 200 16.68 3.30 -5.28
C GLU A 200 15.68 4.47 -5.34
N GLY A 201 14.47 4.28 -4.80
CA GLY A 201 13.48 5.35 -4.71
C GLY A 201 13.97 6.55 -3.88
N ALA A 202 14.64 6.28 -2.75
CA ALA A 202 15.22 7.32 -1.90
C ALA A 202 16.38 8.06 -2.58
N ASP A 203 17.25 7.34 -3.29
CA ASP A 203 18.36 7.90 -4.04
C ASP A 203 17.86 8.78 -5.19
N PHE A 204 16.83 8.31 -5.91
CA PHE A 204 16.19 9.09 -6.97
C PHE A 204 15.54 10.36 -6.43
N LEU A 205 14.82 10.28 -5.31
CA LEU A 205 14.24 11.45 -4.65
C LEU A 205 15.32 12.44 -4.22
N THR A 206 16.41 11.95 -3.65
CA THR A 206 17.57 12.77 -3.26
C THR A 206 18.19 13.47 -4.46
N TYR A 207 18.37 12.75 -5.58
CA TYR A 207 18.83 13.34 -6.83
C TYR A 207 17.89 14.45 -7.33
N LYS A 208 16.57 14.21 -7.31
CA LYS A 208 15.58 15.22 -7.74
C LYS A 208 15.60 16.46 -6.86
N ARG A 209 15.72 16.31 -5.54
CA ARG A 209 15.83 17.42 -4.58
C ARG A 209 17.08 18.26 -4.85
N ARG A 210 18.25 17.62 -4.97
CA ARG A 210 19.51 18.30 -5.32
C ARG A 210 19.40 19.07 -6.63
N LYS A 211 18.81 18.47 -7.67
CA LYS A 211 18.59 19.13 -8.96
C LYS A 211 17.65 20.35 -8.86
N ALA A 212 16.71 20.32 -7.92
CA ALA A 212 15.78 21.41 -7.65
C ALA A 212 16.32 22.47 -6.66
N GLY A 213 17.52 22.26 -6.08
CA GLY A 213 18.09 23.14 -5.07
C GLY A 213 17.49 22.99 -3.67
N LEU A 214 16.93 21.81 -3.37
CA LEU A 214 16.37 21.42 -2.06
C LEU A 214 17.30 20.48 -1.28
#